data_AF-R5JC43-F1
#
_entry.id   AF-R5JC43-F1
#
_cell.length_a   1.000
_cell.length_b   1.000
_cell.length_c   1.000
_cell.angle_alpha   90.00
_cell.angle_beta   90.00
_cell.angle_gamma   90.00
#
_symmetry.space_group_name_H-M   'P 1'
#
loop_
_entity.id
_entity.type
_entity.pdbx_description
1 polymer ?
#
loop_
_entity_poly.entity_id
_entity_poly.type
_entity_poly.pdbx_seq_one_letter_code
_entity_poly.pdbx_strand_id
1 'polypeptide(L)' 'MSENEKNTIKIFENQNIKAVWDSEKEDYYFSIIDIIKALTGDETINETFDPSKAINRGITHYKFTKTKYIKTNYY' A
#
# COMPACT_ATOMS: atom_id res chain seq x y z
N MET A 1 -3.87 25.89 -22.09
CA MET A 1 -4.17 24.67 -21.33
C MET A 1 -4.53 23.60 -22.35
N SER A 2 -3.63 22.63 -22.55
CA SER A 2 -3.78 21.58 -23.56
C SER A 2 -4.75 20.50 -23.09
N GLU A 3 -5.53 19.99 -24.02
CA GLU A 3 -6.76 19.21 -23.82
C GLU A 3 -6.51 17.69 -23.84
N ASN A 4 -5.48 17.20 -23.14
CA ASN A 4 -5.03 15.81 -23.31
C ASN A 4 -5.23 14.87 -22.10
N GLU A 5 -5.76 15.32 -20.97
CA GLU A 5 -5.83 14.46 -19.76
C GLU A 5 -7.27 14.11 -19.38
N LYS A 6 -7.82 13.09 -20.04
CA LYS A 6 -9.13 12.53 -19.64
C LYS A 6 -8.94 11.63 -18.43
N ASN A 7 -9.27 12.14 -17.25
CA ASN A 7 -9.29 11.36 -16.01
C ASN A 7 -10.43 10.33 -16.05
N THR A 8 -10.10 9.06 -15.81
CA THR A 8 -11.06 7.96 -15.78
C THR A 8 -10.88 7.13 -14.50
N ILE A 9 -11.96 6.51 -14.04
CA ILE A 9 -11.96 5.60 -12.90
C ILE A 9 -12.10 4.18 -13.43
N LYS A 10 -11.19 3.29 -13.01
CA LYS A 10 -11.25 1.84 -13.29
C LYS A 10 -11.50 1.10 -11.97
N ILE A 11 -12.19 -0.04 -12.02
CA ILE A 11 -12.50 -0.85 -10.83
C ILE A 11 -11.64 -2.11 -10.83
N PHE A 12 -11.00 -2.42 -9.71
CA PHE A 12 -10.23 -3.64 -9.47
C PHE A 12 -10.43 -4.10 -8.02
N GLU A 13 -10.78 -5.37 -7.77
CA GLU A 13 -11.03 -5.90 -6.41
C GLU A 13 -11.99 -5.01 -5.58
N ASN A 14 -13.07 -4.52 -6.21
CA ASN A 14 -14.03 -3.57 -5.63
C ASN A 14 -13.44 -2.21 -5.20
N GLN A 15 -12.19 -1.91 -5.57
CA GLN A 15 -11.50 -0.64 -5.33
C GLN A 15 -11.44 0.21 -6.61
N ASN A 16 -11.55 1.53 -6.43
CA ASN A 16 -11.44 2.49 -7.53
C ASN A 16 -9.97 2.89 -7.75
N ILE A 17 -9.47 2.64 -8.95
CA ILE A 17 -8.13 3.02 -9.40
C ILE A 17 -8.23 4.24 -10.30
N LYS A 18 -7.54 5.32 -9.95
CA LYS A 18 -7.44 6.51 -10.81
C LYS A 18 -6.53 6.21 -12.00
N ALA A 19 -7.00 6.57 -13.20
CA ALA A 19 -6.25 6.46 -14.44
C ALA A 19 -6.34 7.75 -15.27
N VAL A 20 -5.25 8.12 -15.93
CA VAL A 20 -5.18 9.22 -16.89
C VAL A 20 -4.84 8.64 -18.26
N TRP A 21 -5.61 9.01 -19.27
CA TRP A 21 -5.28 8.71 -20.66
C TRP A 21 -4.20 9.67 -21.15
N ASP A 22 -3.11 9.16 -21.71
CA ASP A 22 -2.09 9.94 -22.43
C ASP A 22 -2.27 9.70 -23.93
N SER A 23 -2.79 10.71 -24.63
CA SER A 23 -3.03 10.65 -26.08
C SER A 23 -1.77 10.62 -26.93
N GLU A 24 -0.63 11.11 -26.42
CA GLU A 24 0.63 11.12 -27.18
C GLU A 24 1.26 9.73 -27.21
N LYS A 25 1.09 8.97 -26.12
CA LYS A 25 1.62 7.60 -25.98
C LYS A 25 0.61 6.52 -26.27
N GLU A 26 -0.65 6.89 -26.50
CA GLU A 26 -1.79 5.97 -26.67
C GLU A 26 -1.90 4.95 -25.52
N ASP A 27 -1.63 5.38 -24.29
CA ASP A 27 -1.57 4.50 -23.11
C ASP A 27 -2.18 5.13 -21.86
N TYR A 28 -2.39 4.32 -20.82
CA TYR A 28 -2.95 4.72 -19.53
C TYR A 28 -1.87 4.79 -18.44
N TYR A 29 -1.89 5.89 -17.68
CA TYR A 29 -1.14 6.02 -16.44
C TYR A 29 -2.05 5.79 -15.24
N PHE A 30 -1.62 4.93 -14.31
CA PHE A 30 -2.37 4.57 -13.11
C PHE A 30 -1.74 5.17 -11.84
N SER A 31 -2.58 5.49 -10.86
CA SER A 31 -2.14 5.91 -9.53
C SER A 31 -1.47 4.75 -8.78
N ILE A 32 -0.17 4.88 -8.52
CA ILE A 32 0.59 3.87 -7.76
C ILE A 32 0.04 3.66 -6.35
N ILE A 33 -0.47 4.73 -5.73
CA ILE A 33 -1.06 4.68 -4.39
C ILE A 33 -2.34 3.84 -4.40
N ASP A 34 -3.19 4.00 -5.43
CA ASP A 34 -4.44 3.26 -5.52
C ASP A 34 -4.18 1.77 -5.85
N ILE A 35 -3.16 1.48 -6.66
CA ILE A 35 -2.71 0.10 -6.93
C ILE A 35 -2.25 -0.57 -5.63
N ILE A 36 -1.38 0.10 -4.86
CA ILE A 36 -0.87 -0.47 -3.60
C ILE A 36 -2.03 -0.75 -2.66
N LYS A 37 -2.94 0.22 -2.46
CA LYS A 37 -4.13 0.03 -1.60
C LYS A 37 -4.99 -1.15 -2.02
N ALA A 38 -5.24 -1.31 -3.32
CA ALA A 38 -6.06 -2.42 -3.82
C ALA A 38 -5.37 -3.78 -3.65
N LEU A 39 -4.04 -3.85 -3.72
CA LEU A 39 -3.29 -5.09 -3.58
C LEU A 39 -3.01 -5.48 -2.13
N THR A 40 -2.76 -4.50 -1.26
CA THR A 40 -2.41 -4.79 0.14
C THR A 40 -3.64 -4.85 1.03
N GLY A 41 -4.78 -4.29 0.59
CA GLY A 41 -5.93 -4.02 1.45
C GLY A 41 -5.63 -3.02 2.56
N ASP A 42 -4.42 -2.44 2.55
CA ASP A 42 -3.90 -1.55 3.58
C ASP A 42 -4.04 -0.11 3.11
N GLU A 43 -4.78 0.66 3.89
CA GLU A 43 -5.11 2.06 3.67
C GLU A 43 -3.91 3.02 3.83
N THR A 44 -2.76 2.53 4.30
CA THR A 44 -1.69 3.37 4.83
C THR A 44 -0.42 3.41 3.98
N ILE A 45 -0.38 4.36 3.05
CA ILE A 45 0.86 5.14 2.77
C ILE A 45 0.63 6.61 3.16
N ASN A 46 -0.09 6.82 4.27
CA ASN A 46 -0.45 8.15 4.77
C ASN A 46 0.02 8.38 6.22
N GLU A 47 0.68 7.42 6.86
CA GLU A 47 1.33 7.69 8.12
C GLU A 47 2.62 8.45 7.82
N THR A 48 2.66 9.76 8.11
CA THR A 48 3.94 10.42 8.40
C THR A 48 4.71 9.52 9.34
N PHE A 49 5.99 9.29 9.07
CA PHE A 49 6.81 8.42 9.90
C PHE A 49 6.67 8.81 11.38
N ASP A 50 6.02 7.93 12.15
CA ASP A 50 5.90 8.03 13.59
C ASP A 50 6.95 7.07 14.19
N PRO A 51 8.05 7.60 14.76
CA PRO A 51 9.09 6.78 15.36
C PRO A 51 8.54 5.84 16.45
N SER A 52 7.50 6.26 17.17
CA SER A 52 6.90 5.48 18.26
C SER A 52 6.20 4.24 17.72
N LYS A 53 5.48 4.36 16.60
CA LYS A 53 4.86 3.21 15.91
C LYS A 53 5.92 2.23 15.40
N ALA A 54 7.01 2.72 14.82
CA ALA A 54 8.11 1.88 14.34
C ALA A 54 8.78 1.10 15.50
N ILE A 55 9.05 1.78 16.63
CA ILE A 55 9.63 1.16 17.84
C ILE A 55 8.67 0.11 18.41
N ASN A 56 7.38 0.41 18.54
CA ASN A 56 6.39 -0.53 19.08
C ASN A 56 6.23 -1.78 18.20
N ARG A 57 6.25 -1.63 16.87
CA ARG A 57 6.27 -2.76 15.93
C ARG A 57 7.52 -3.64 16.14
N GLY A 58 8.70 -3.03 16.30
CA GLY A 58 9.95 -3.75 16.59
C GLY A 58 9.93 -4.52 17.92
N ILE A 59 9.47 -3.88 19.01
CA ILE A 59 9.34 -4.52 20.32
C ILE A 59 8.35 -5.70 20.27
N THR A 60 7.23 -5.52 19.55
CA THR A 60 6.21 -6.56 19.38
C THR A 60 6.78 -7.78 18.66
N HIS A 61 7.50 -7.56 17.56
CA HIS A 61 8.15 -8.64 16.80
C HIS A 61 9.15 -9.42 17.67
N TYR A 62 10.01 -8.73 18.43
CA TYR A 62 10.97 -9.39 19.34
C TYR A 62 10.28 -10.23 20.42
N LYS A 63 9.22 -9.71 21.06
CA LYS A 63 8.46 -10.47 22.07
C LYS A 63 7.82 -11.71 21.46
N PHE A 64 7.21 -11.59 20.28
CA PHE A 64 6.57 -12.70 19.59
C PHE A 64 7.57 -13.78 19.20
N THR A 65 8.69 -13.41 18.56
CA THR A 65 9.70 -14.37 18.11
C THR A 65 10.41 -15.05 19.27
N LYS A 66 10.76 -14.31 20.33
CA LYS A 66 11.33 -14.88 21.56
C LYS A 66 10.37 -15.86 22.23
N THR A 67 9.09 -15.49 22.34
CA THR A 67 8.07 -16.37 22.92
C THR A 67 7.88 -17.64 22.09
N LYS A 68 7.88 -17.52 20.75
CA LYS A 68 7.80 -18.67 19.84
C LYS A 68 9.02 -19.58 19.98
N TYR A 69 10.24 -19.03 19.95
CA TYR A 69 11.49 -19.78 20.10
C TYR A 69 11.55 -20.55 21.42
N ILE A 70 11.13 -19.91 22.53
CA ILE A 70 11.01 -20.55 23.83
C ILE A 70 10.00 -21.70 23.76
N LYS A 71 8.76 -21.45 23.31
CA LYS A 71 7.73 -22.51 23.23
C LYS A 71 8.15 -23.71 22.38
N THR A 72 8.87 -23.51 21.28
CA THR A 72 9.33 -24.61 20.42
C THR A 72 10.45 -25.45 21.04
N ASN A 73 11.25 -24.89 21.95
CA ASN A 73 12.38 -25.58 22.58
C ASN A 73 12.06 -26.26 23.93
N TYR A 74 10.81 -26.19 24.40
CA TYR A 74 10.34 -26.85 25.64
C TYR A 74 9.37 -28.02 25.39
N TYR A 75 9.27 -28.50 24.14
CA TYR A 75 8.59 -29.75 23.76
C TYR A 75 9.55 -30.69 23.03
#